data_AF-D7CPE9-F1
#
_entry.id   AF-D7CPE9-F1
#
_cell.length_a   1.000
_cell.length_b   1.000
_cell.length_c   1.000
_cell.angle_alpha   90.00
_cell.angle_beta   90.00
_cell.angle_gamma   90.00
#
_symmetry.space_group_name_H-M   'P 1'
#
loop_
_entity.id
_entity.type
_entity.pdbx_description
1 polymer ?
#
loop_
_entity_poly.entity_id
_entity_poly.type
_entity_poly.pdbx_seq_one_letter_code
_entity_poly.pdbx_strand_id
1 'polypeptide(L)' 'MNKERLYALETCLFRRNGDGEWEPGIMLNDGHVGILDQYGSFVDECWEVKRVPGINLVLDVFLSEEYCNRFVTSRTK' A
#
# COMPACT_ATOMS: atom_id res chain seq x y z
N MET A 1 5.12 -19.29 -5.18
CA MET A 1 4.66 -17.89 -5.10
C MET A 1 5.71 -17.11 -4.35
N ASN A 2 6.43 -16.21 -5.03
CA ASN A 2 7.46 -15.39 -4.38
C ASN A 2 6.74 -14.41 -3.45
N LYS A 3 7.13 -14.35 -2.17
CA LYS A 3 6.58 -13.36 -1.24
C LYS A 3 7.24 -12.03 -1.54
N GLU A 4 6.50 -11.10 -2.14
CA GLU A 4 6.98 -9.73 -2.32
C GLU A 4 6.87 -8.97 -1.00
N ARG A 5 7.88 -8.17 -0.68
CA ARG A 5 7.89 -7.35 0.53
C ARG A 5 6.99 -6.14 0.33
N LEU A 6 6.04 -5.94 1.22
CA LEU A 6 5.21 -4.73 1.25
C LEU A 6 6.02 -3.58 1.89
N TYR A 7 6.17 -2.48 1.16
CA TYR A 7 6.89 -1.28 1.60
C TYR A 7 6.04 0.00 1.54
N ALA A 8 4.92 0.01 0.82
CA ALA A 8 4.03 1.17 0.74
C ALA A 8 2.55 0.77 0.69
N LEU A 9 1.71 1.55 1.39
CA LEU A 9 0.24 1.49 1.30
C LEU A 9 -0.31 2.91 1.11
N GLU A 10 -1.08 3.12 0.06
CA GLU A 10 -1.60 4.43 -0.31
C GLU A 10 -3.10 4.39 -0.64
N THR A 11 -3.87 5.36 -0.18
CA THR A 11 -5.26 5.54 -0.65
C THR A 11 -5.29 5.94 -2.11
N CYS A 12 -6.15 5.30 -2.88
CA CYS A 12 -6.35 5.59 -4.29
C CYS A 12 -7.84 5.56 -4.67
N LEU A 13 -8.12 6.13 -5.84
CA LEU A 13 -9.31 5.81 -6.61
C LEU A 13 -8.86 5.01 -7.83
N PHE A 14 -9.60 3.96 -8.16
CA PHE A 14 -9.35 3.16 -9.36
C PHE A 14 -10.64 2.98 -10.16
N ARG A 15 -10.52 2.58 -11.42
CA ARG A 15 -11.66 2.15 -12.25
C ARG A 15 -11.26 0.93 -13.06
N ARG A 16 -12.22 0.03 -13.26
CA ARG A 16 -11.98 -1.27 -13.94
C ARG A 16 -12.02 -1.17 -15.46
N ASN A 17 -12.62 -0.11 -15.99
CA ASN A 17 -12.68 0.16 -17.43
C ASN A 17 -12.76 1.67 -17.71
N GLY A 18 -12.63 2.05 -18.98
CA GLY A 18 -12.49 3.45 -19.42
C GLY A 18 -13.70 4.35 -19.15
N ASP A 19 -14.89 3.80 -18.98
CA ASP A 19 -16.13 4.54 -18.71
C ASP A 19 -16.73 4.19 -17.33
N GLY A 20 -15.99 3.41 -16.53
CA GLY A 20 -16.44 2.90 -15.25
C GLY A 20 -16.40 3.94 -14.14
N GLU A 21 -17.18 3.68 -13.09
CA GLU A 21 -17.17 4.50 -11.89
C GLU A 21 -15.83 4.39 -11.14
N TRP A 22 -15.46 5.48 -10.46
CA TRP A 22 -14.30 5.48 -9.59
C TRP A 22 -14.64 4.80 -8.27
N GLU A 23 -13.90 3.72 -7.98
CA GLU A 23 -14.00 2.94 -6.75
C GLU A 23 -12.85 3.33 -5.80
N PRO A 24 -13.09 3.39 -4.47
CA PRO A 24 -12.04 3.57 -3.49
C PRO A 24 -11.23 2.29 -3.28
N GLY A 25 -9.92 2.44 -3.13
CA GLY A 25 -9.04 1.31 -2.84
C GLY A 25 -7.74 1.70 -2.13
N ILE A 26 -6.96 0.68 -1.78
CA ILE A 26 -5.61 0.81 -1.24
C ILE A 26 -4.61 0.24 -2.25
N MET A 27 -3.72 1.09 -2.75
CA MET A 27 -2.63 0.73 -3.63
C MET A 27 -1.44 0.24 -2.82
N LEU A 28 -0.85 -0.88 -3.23
CA LEU A 28 0.26 -1.55 -2.56
C LEU A 28 1.53 -1.42 -3.39
N ASN A 29 2.63 -1.00 -2.77
CA ASN A 29 3.95 -0.82 -3.43
C ASN A 29 3.85 0.01 -4.72
N ASP A 30 3.25 1.19 -4.65
CA ASP A 30 3.04 2.05 -5.83
C ASP A 30 2.24 1.40 -6.98
N GLY A 31 1.54 0.29 -6.70
CA GLY A 31 0.78 -0.51 -7.66
C GLY A 31 1.48 -1.78 -8.14
N HIS A 32 2.75 -2.00 -7.76
CA HIS A 32 3.51 -3.20 -8.16
C HIS A 32 2.91 -4.51 -7.62
N VAL A 33 2.40 -4.47 -6.38
CA VAL A 33 1.71 -5.62 -5.77
C VAL A 33 0.22 -5.66 -6.15
N GLY A 34 -0.36 -4.49 -6.46
CA GLY A 34 -1.74 -4.35 -6.89
C GLY A 34 -2.54 -3.39 -6.02
N ILE A 35 -3.87 -3.48 -6.15
CA ILE A 35 -4.85 -2.65 -5.45
C ILE A 35 -5.81 -3.57 -4.70
N LEU A 36 -6.10 -3.22 -3.45
CA LEU A 36 -7.20 -3.80 -2.67
C LEU A 36 -8.43 -2.90 -2.78
N ASP A 37 -9.59 -3.48 -3.06
CA ASP A 37 -10.86 -2.76 -3.01
C ASP A 37 -11.34 -2.52 -1.58
N GLN A 38 -12.49 -1.86 -1.43
CA GLN A 38 -13.11 -1.60 -0.13
C GLN A 38 -13.47 -2.85 0.69
N TYR A 39 -13.51 -4.02 0.05
CA TYR A 39 -13.78 -5.31 0.71
C TYR A 39 -12.49 -6.07 1.04
N GLY A 40 -11.32 -5.50 0.74
CA GLY A 40 -10.03 -6.13 0.93
C GLY A 40 -9.70 -7.21 -0.12
N SER A 41 -10.40 -7.21 -1.26
CA SER A 41 -10.13 -8.12 -2.37
C SER A 41 -9.18 -7.48 -3.38
N PHE A 42 -8.29 -8.28 -3.97
CA PHE A 42 -7.44 -7.79 -5.05
C PHE A 42 -8.26 -7.44 -6.28
N VAL A 43 -7.93 -6.30 -6.89
CA VAL A 43 -8.52 -5.86 -8.14
C VAL A 43 -7.77 -6.54 -9.29
N ASP A 44 -8.42 -7.50 -9.95
CA ASP A 44 -7.82 -8.25 -11.07
C ASP A 44 -7.60 -7.37 -12.32
N GLU A 45 -8.52 -6.44 -12.59
CA GLU A 45 -8.47 -5.54 -13.75
C GLU A 45 -8.56 -4.09 -13.30
N CYS A 46 -7.46 -3.36 -13.46
CA CYS A 46 -7.38 -1.93 -13.19
C CYS A 46 -7.04 -1.19 -14.50
N TRP A 47 -8.00 -0.42 -15.01
CA TRP A 47 -7.80 0.40 -16.19
C TRP A 47 -7.02 1.67 -15.87
N GLU A 48 -7.41 2.34 -14.78
CA GLU A 48 -6.76 3.57 -14.34
C GLU A 48 -6.81 3.67 -12.83
N VAL A 49 -5.75 4.23 -12.25
CA VAL A 49 -5.63 4.55 -10.85
C VAL A 49 -5.12 5.98 -10.68
N LYS A 50 -5.62 6.68 -9.67
CA LYS A 50 -5.08 7.96 -9.23
C LYS A 50 -4.95 7.98 -7.72
N ARG A 51 -3.84 8.54 -7.24
CA ARG A 51 -3.61 8.76 -5.80
C ARG A 51 -4.56 9.85 -5.31
N VAL A 52 -5.08 9.66 -4.10
CA VAL A 52 -5.92 10.66 -3.44
C VAL A 52 -5.38 10.96 -2.04
N PRO A 53 -5.59 12.18 -1.51
CA PRO A 53 -5.23 12.48 -0.13
C PRO A 53 -5.90 11.50 0.83
N GLY A 54 -5.12 10.96 1.76
CA GLY A 54 -5.58 9.95 2.72
C GLY A 54 -4.40 9.25 3.40
N ILE A 55 -4.49 7.93 3.55
CA ILE A 55 -3.40 7.14 4.12
C ILE A 55 -2.27 7.09 3.10
N ASN A 56 -1.07 7.47 3.53
CA ASN A 56 0.17 7.22 2.82
C ASN A 56 1.18 6.69 3.85
N LEU A 57 1.34 5.37 3.88
CA LEU A 57 2.20 4.68 4.81
C LEU A 57 3.38 4.07 4.07
N VAL A 58 4.57 4.64 4.30
CA VAL A 58 5.84 4.09 3.83
C VAL A 58 6.43 3.24 4.95
N LEU A 59 6.36 1.92 4.77
CA LEU A 59 6.83 0.93 5.75
C LEU A 59 8.35 0.80 5.79
N ASP A 60 9.05 1.16 4.72
CA ASP A 60 10.52 1.06 4.66
C ASP A 60 11.23 1.88 5.74
N VAL A 61 10.61 2.98 6.20
CA VAL A 61 11.14 3.78 7.30
C VAL A 61 11.20 2.95 8.60
N PHE A 62 10.18 2.14 8.86
CA PHE A 62 10.11 1.29 10.06
C PHE A 62 10.99 0.05 9.99
N LEU A 63 11.36 -0.37 8.78
CA LEU A 63 12.14 -1.58 8.52
C LEU A 63 13.63 -1.29 8.29
N SER A 64 14.05 -0.04 8.39
CA SER A 64 15.47 0.31 8.42
C SER A 64 16.09 -0.18 9.73
N GLU A 65 17.28 -0.79 9.65
CA GLU A 65 18.01 -1.26 10.84
C GLU A 65 18.21 -0.15 11.87
N GLU A 66 18.36 1.10 11.40
CA GLU A 66 18.49 2.29 12.24
C GLU A 66 17.27 2.51 13.17
N TYR A 67 16.05 2.33 12.65
CA TYR A 67 14.83 2.42 13.47
C TYR A 67 14.66 1.20 14.37
N CYS A 68 14.91 -0.02 13.88
CA CYS A 68 14.80 -1.24 14.70
C CYS A 68 15.76 -1.20 15.91
N ASN A 69 16.98 -0.70 15.73
CA ASN A 69 17.99 -0.62 16.79
C ASN A 69 17.68 0.42 17.89
N ARG A 70 16.90 1.47 17.58
CA ARG A 70 16.47 2.48 18.58
C ARG A 70 15.43 1.97 19.57
N PHE A 71 14.61 0.99 19.21
CA PHE A 71 13.56 0.46 20.10
C PHE A 71 13.98 -0.79 20.89
N VAL A 72 15.02 -1.50 20.46
CA VAL A 72 15.56 -2.65 21.20
C VAL A 72 16.37 -2.20 22.42
N THR A 73 16.98 -1.02 22.39
CA THR A 73 17.85 -0.51 23.46
C THR A 73 17.12 0.20 24.61
N SER A 74 15.81 0.47 24.48
CA SER A 74 15.04 1.17 25.52
C SER A 74 14.32 0.26 26.52
N ARG A 75 14.42 -1.07 26.38
CA ARG A 75 13.85 -2.07 27.33
C ARG A 75 14.86 -2.69 28.29
N THR A 76 16.08 -2.20 28.31
CA THR A 76 17.11 -2.59 29.29
C THR A 76 17.60 -1.38 30.06
N LYS A 77 16.78 -0.86 30.98
CA LYS A 77 17.20 -0.16 32.18
C LYS A 77 16.19 -0.38 33.29
#